data_AF-A0A6A4GSQ6-F1
#
_entry.id   AF-A0A6A4GSQ6-F1
#
_cell.length_a   1.000
_cell.length_b   1.000
_cell.length_c   1.000
_cell.angle_alpha   90.00
_cell.angle_beta   90.00
_cell.angle_gamma   90.00
#
_symmetry.space_group_name_H-M   'P 1'
#
loop_
_entity.id
_entity.type
_entity.pdbx_description
1 polymer ?
#
loop_
_entity_poly.entity_id
_entity_poly.type
_entity_poly.pdbx_seq_one_letter_code
_entity_poly.pdbx_strand_id
1 'polypeptide(L)'
;MKHFGPDNQYEQGDVRMFENSNNFGIYGGTFINGQNTTIETHDQKWRKIGDWLKAPECSTNFNAAANKKTAGTGMWIIKHPKYIEWNNNGGLLWIQGKGGWS
;
A
#
# COMPACT_ATOMS: atom_id res chain seq x y z
N MET A 1 -46.07 -40.92 -16.42
CA MET A 1 -45.10 -40.25 -17.32
C MET A 1 -45.61 -38.86 -17.59
N LYS A 2 -44.97 -37.83 -17.03
CA LYS A 2 -45.30 -36.43 -17.33
C LYS A 2 -44.40 -35.99 -18.49
N HIS A 3 -45.02 -35.60 -19.59
CA HIS A 3 -44.37 -35.12 -20.80
C HIS A 3 -43.83 -33.71 -20.50
N PHE A 4 -42.52 -33.51 -20.57
CA PHE A 4 -41.91 -32.19 -20.46
C PHE A 4 -41.79 -31.63 -21.88
N GLY A 5 -42.59 -30.60 -22.20
CA GLY A 5 -42.47 -29.84 -23.44
C GLY A 5 -41.26 -28.87 -23.41
N PRO A 6 -40.76 -28.42 -24.56
CA PRO A 6 -39.57 -27.58 -24.64
C PRO A 6 -39.94 -26.09 -24.58
N ASP A 7 -40.37 -25.60 -23.42
CA ASP A 7 -40.66 -24.17 -23.24
C ASP A 7 -39.70 -23.55 -22.22
N ASN A 8 -38.40 -23.61 -22.51
CA ASN A 8 -37.42 -22.69 -21.93
C ASN A 8 -37.18 -21.55 -22.93
N GLN A 9 -38.16 -20.66 -23.07
CA GLN A 9 -37.90 -19.35 -23.64
C GLN A 9 -37.24 -18.52 -22.54
N TYR A 10 -35.91 -18.54 -22.49
CA TYR A 10 -35.19 -17.45 -21.86
C TYR A 10 -35.59 -16.21 -22.65
N GLU A 11 -36.36 -15.32 -22.04
CA GLU A 11 -36.60 -13.99 -22.59
C GLU A 11 -35.22 -13.40 -22.88
N GLN A 12 -34.85 -13.40 -24.16
CA GLN A 12 -33.65 -12.74 -24.65
C GLN A 12 -33.96 -11.26 -24.54
N GLY A 13 -33.81 -10.74 -23.31
CA GLY A 13 -33.89 -9.33 -23.00
C GLY A 13 -33.05 -8.62 -24.04
N ASP A 14 -33.70 -7.76 -24.79
CA ASP A 14 -33.19 -7.03 -25.91
C ASP A 14 -31.84 -6.35 -25.58
N VAL A 15 -30.71 -7.00 -25.93
CA VAL A 15 -29.36 -6.53 -25.60
C VAL A 15 -28.91 -5.45 -26.59
N ARG A 16 -29.78 -4.51 -26.94
CA ARG A 16 -29.52 -3.39 -27.85
C ARG A 16 -28.67 -2.27 -27.25
N MET A 17 -28.01 -2.49 -26.12
CA MET A 17 -27.29 -1.46 -25.37
C MET A 17 -26.18 -0.75 -26.17
N PHE A 18 -25.71 -1.34 -27.28
CA PHE A 18 -24.59 -0.81 -28.07
C PHE A 18 -24.82 -0.84 -29.60
N GLU A 19 -26.06 -0.97 -30.06
CA GLU A 19 -26.39 -1.19 -31.49
C GLU A 19 -25.87 -0.08 -32.43
N ASN A 20 -25.76 1.17 -31.94
CA ASN A 20 -25.24 2.31 -32.71
C ASN A 20 -23.78 2.67 -32.39
N SER A 21 -23.04 1.82 -31.67
CA SER A 21 -21.64 2.11 -31.33
C SER A 21 -20.70 1.65 -32.45
N ASN A 22 -19.91 2.57 -33.00
CA ASN A 22 -18.98 2.29 -34.10
C ASN A 22 -17.52 2.10 -33.63
N ASN A 23 -17.27 2.09 -32.31
CA ASN A 23 -15.91 2.02 -31.77
C ASN A 23 -15.83 1.46 -30.33
N PHE A 24 -16.55 0.35 -30.08
CA PHE A 24 -16.60 -0.30 -28.78
C PHE A 24 -16.13 -1.76 -28.89
N GLY A 25 -15.15 -2.14 -28.07
CA GLY A 25 -14.64 -3.50 -27.99
C GLY A 25 -14.30 -3.92 -26.56
N ILE A 26 -14.58 -5.18 -26.23
CA ILE A 26 -14.20 -5.80 -24.95
C ILE A 26 -13.18 -6.89 -25.24
N TYR A 27 -11.95 -6.71 -24.78
CA TYR A 27 -10.86 -7.68 -24.97
C TYR A 27 -10.33 -8.11 -23.60
N GLY A 28 -10.51 -9.39 -23.26
CA GLY A 28 -9.98 -9.94 -22.00
C GLY A 28 -10.40 -9.19 -20.74
N GLY A 29 -11.64 -8.67 -20.69
CA GLY A 29 -12.16 -7.87 -19.57
C GLY A 29 -11.79 -6.37 -19.61
N THR A 30 -11.09 -5.93 -20.64
CA THR A 30 -10.73 -4.52 -20.85
C THR A 30 -11.72 -3.87 -21.82
N PHE A 31 -12.32 -2.76 -21.43
CA PHE A 31 -13.18 -1.94 -22.29
C PHE A 31 -12.35 -0.83 -22.93
N ILE A 32 -12.38 -0.74 -24.25
CA ILE A 32 -11.68 0.30 -25.02
C ILE A 32 -12.77 1.15 -25.69
N ASN A 33 -12.84 2.44 -25.32
CA ASN A 33 -13.59 3.44 -26.08
C ASN A 33 -12.63 4.13 -27.07
N GLY A 34 -13.16 4.64 -28.17
CA GLY A 34 -12.47 5.33 -29.27
C GLY A 34 -11.59 6.53 -28.92
N GLN A 35 -11.46 6.87 -27.64
CA GLN A 35 -10.53 7.86 -27.10
C GLN A 35 -9.27 7.23 -26.48
N ASN A 36 -8.91 5.98 -26.85
CA ASN A 36 -7.70 5.28 -26.39
C ASN A 36 -7.53 5.30 -24.85
N THR A 37 -8.65 5.37 -24.12
CA THR A 37 -8.65 5.42 -22.66
C THR A 37 -8.73 4.00 -22.14
N THR A 38 -7.58 3.43 -21.82
CA THR A 38 -7.49 2.16 -21.10
C THR A 38 -8.09 2.36 -19.71
N ILE A 39 -9.16 1.64 -19.40
CA ILE A 39 -9.65 1.56 -18.02
C ILE A 39 -8.52 0.94 -17.19
N GLU A 40 -7.86 1.73 -16.34
CA GLU A 40 -6.83 1.23 -15.43
C GLU A 40 -7.44 0.10 -14.60
N THR A 41 -6.94 -1.12 -14.80
CA THR A 41 -7.47 -2.30 -14.11
C THR A 41 -7.21 -2.16 -12.62
N HIS A 42 -8.08 -2.78 -11.81
CA HIS A 42 -7.99 -2.74 -10.35
C HIS A 42 -6.57 -3.09 -9.87
N ASP A 43 -5.93 -4.08 -10.50
CA ASP A 43 -4.59 -4.56 -10.19
C ASP A 43 -3.49 -3.49 -10.37
N GLN A 44 -3.61 -2.62 -11.37
CA GLN A 44 -2.62 -1.55 -11.62
C GLN A 44 -2.65 -0.50 -10.52
N LYS A 45 -3.83 -0.17 -10.00
CA LYS A 45 -3.98 0.78 -8.88
C LYS A 45 -3.45 0.21 -7.58
N TRP A 46 -3.73 -1.06 -7.28
CA TRP A 46 -3.23 -1.71 -6.07
C TRP A 46 -1.71 -1.86 -6.05
N ARG A 47 -1.08 -2.11 -7.22
CA ARG A 47 0.39 -2.12 -7.32
C ARG A 47 1.00 -0.77 -6.97
N LYS A 48 0.46 0.34 -7.50
CA LYS A 48 0.93 1.70 -7.18
C LYS A 48 0.82 2.02 -5.68
N ILE A 49 -0.30 1.64 -5.05
CA ILE A 49 -0.51 1.82 -3.60
C ILE A 49 0.48 0.95 -2.81
N GLY A 50 0.65 -0.31 -3.20
CA GLY A 50 1.61 -1.22 -2.58
C GLY A 50 3.04 -0.69 -2.66
N ASP A 51 3.44 -0.17 -3.82
CA ASP A 51 4.76 0.44 -4.02
C ASP A 51 4.95 1.71 -3.20
N TRP A 52 3.92 2.54 -3.02
CA TRP A 52 3.97 3.71 -2.15
C TRP A 52 4.06 3.33 -0.66
N LEU A 53 3.40 2.25 -0.25
CA LEU A 53 3.46 1.73 1.12
C LEU A 53 4.73 0.94 1.43
N LYS A 54 5.53 0.57 0.42
CA LYS A 54 6.79 -0.14 0.66
C LYS A 54 7.69 0.73 1.51
N ALA A 55 8.07 0.21 2.68
CA ALA A 55 9.09 0.84 3.49
C ALA A 55 10.38 0.94 2.65
N PRO A 56 11.09 2.07 2.71
CA PRO A 56 12.43 2.13 2.18
C PRO A 56 13.30 1.09 2.89
N GLU A 57 14.28 0.54 2.17
CA GLU A 57 15.26 -0.39 2.72
C GLU A 57 15.93 0.20 3.97
N CYS A 58 15.44 -0.22 5.15
CA CYS A 58 15.87 0.35 6.44
C CYS A 58 17.33 0.00 6.77
N SER A 59 17.89 -0.99 6.07
CA SER A 59 19.28 -1.44 6.17
C SER A 59 20.27 -0.31 5.84
N THR A 60 19.99 0.51 4.83
CA THR A 60 20.87 1.62 4.45
C THR A 60 20.97 2.66 5.57
N ASN A 61 19.83 3.04 6.16
CA ASN A 61 19.81 4.01 7.26
C ASN A 61 20.48 3.45 8.51
N PHE A 62 20.19 2.17 8.84
CA PHE A 62 20.84 1.49 9.96
C PHE A 62 22.35 1.44 9.79
N ASN A 63 22.85 1.02 8.62
CA ASN A 63 24.28 0.93 8.35
C ASN A 63 24.95 2.31 8.38
N ALA A 64 24.32 3.34 7.82
CA ALA A 64 24.84 4.69 7.87
C ALA A 64 24.96 5.21 9.32
N ALA A 65 23.93 4.99 10.16
CA ALA A 65 23.96 5.35 11.57
C ALA A 65 25.01 4.53 12.34
N ALA A 66 25.11 3.22 12.07
CA ALA A 66 26.06 2.32 12.70
C ALA A 66 27.51 2.68 12.34
N ASN A 67 27.78 3.15 11.13
CA ASN A 67 29.10 3.61 10.70
C ASN A 67 29.46 4.99 11.26
N LYS A 68 28.47 5.87 11.45
CA LYS A 68 28.68 7.22 12.00
C LYS A 68 28.70 7.27 13.53
N LYS A 69 28.29 6.21 14.22
CA LYS A 69 28.30 6.19 15.69
C LYS A 69 29.75 6.14 16.20
N THR A 70 30.09 7.04 17.11
CA THR A 70 31.35 6.94 17.85
C THR A 70 31.15 6.00 19.04
N ALA A 71 31.99 4.97 19.16
CA ALA A 71 31.95 4.04 20.28
C ALA A 71 31.94 4.78 21.62
N GLY A 72 31.07 4.37 22.56
CA GLY A 72 30.92 5.05 23.85
C GLY A 72 29.91 6.20 23.86
N THR A 73 29.52 6.75 22.70
CA THR A 73 28.52 7.83 22.64
C THR A 73 27.16 7.32 23.10
N GLY A 74 26.49 8.08 23.96
CA GLY A 74 25.21 7.69 24.55
C GLY A 74 25.32 6.68 25.69
N MET A 75 26.48 6.10 25.99
CA MET A 75 26.62 5.19 27.15
C MET A 75 26.37 5.90 28.50
N TRP A 76 26.48 7.23 28.54
CA TRP A 76 26.21 8.01 29.74
C TRP A 76 24.73 7.97 30.14
N ILE A 77 23.79 7.89 29.18
CA ILE A 77 22.36 7.93 29.49
C ILE A 77 21.87 6.59 30.03
N ILE A 78 22.35 5.47 29.49
CA ILE A 78 21.97 4.12 29.93
C ILE A 78 22.42 3.81 31.36
N LYS A 79 23.46 4.51 31.84
CA LYS A 79 23.95 4.42 33.22
C LYS A 79 23.29 5.45 34.14
N HIS A 80 22.48 6.36 33.62
CA HIS A 80 21.90 7.44 34.40
C HIS A 80 20.75 6.90 35.27
N PRO A 81 20.69 7.22 36.58
CA PRO A 81 19.67 6.68 37.49
C PRO A 81 18.23 6.89 37.00
N LYS A 82 17.90 8.08 36.49
CA LYS A 82 16.56 8.37 35.92
C LYS A 82 16.19 7.50 34.72
N TYR A 83 17.18 7.13 33.90
CA TYR A 83 16.94 6.23 32.78
C TYR A 83 16.67 4.81 33.30
N ILE A 84 17.45 4.34 34.29
CA ILE A 84 17.27 3.03 34.89
C ILE A 84 15.90 2.91 35.55
N GLU A 85 15.49 3.93 36.31
CA GLU A 85 14.17 4.00 36.94
C GLU A 85 13.04 3.96 35.91
N TRP A 86 13.10 4.80 34.87
CA TRP A 86 12.14 4.78 33.78
C TRP A 86 12.11 3.44 33.03
N ASN A 87 13.27 2.83 32.77
CA ASN A 87 13.36 1.56 32.07
C ASN A 87 12.70 0.42 32.86
N ASN A 88 12.75 0.48 34.19
CA ASN A 88 12.14 -0.53 35.07
C ASN A 88 10.66 -0.28 35.33
N ASN A 89 10.24 0.98 35.41
CA ASN A 89 8.89 1.36 35.87
C ASN A 89 7.97 1.85 34.73
N GLY A 90 8.53 2.13 33.56
CA GLY A 90 7.81 2.73 32.43
C GLY A 90 7.46 4.22 32.64
N GLY A 91 6.50 4.72 31.86
CA GLY A 91 6.05 6.10 31.91
C GLY A 91 6.76 7.03 30.91
N LEU A 92 6.75 8.33 31.19
CA LEU A 92 7.25 9.37 30.31
C LEU A 92 8.65 9.85 30.76
N LEU A 93 9.65 9.68 29.91
CA LEU A 93 11.00 10.22 30.11
C LEU A 93 11.28 11.31 29.08
N TRP A 94 11.51 12.54 29.56
CA TRP A 94 11.95 13.65 28.72
C TRP A 94 13.47 13.78 28.75
N ILE A 95 14.08 13.68 27.57
CA ILE A 95 15.53 13.85 27.39
C ILE A 95 15.75 15.17 26.67
N GLN A 96 16.38 16.12 27.34
CA GLN A 96 16.78 17.39 26.73
C GLN A 96 18.28 17.35 26.44
N GLY A 97 18.64 17.31 25.16
CA GLY A 97 20.02 17.51 24.74
C GLY A 97 20.44 18.97 24.87
N LYS A 98 21.73 19.23 25.12
CA LYS A 98 22.30 20.57 24.92
C LYS A 98 22.41 20.80 23.40
N GLY A 99 21.52 21.61 22.83
CA GLY A 99 21.67 22.11 21.47
C GLY A 99 22.79 23.16 21.46
N GLY A 100 24.04 22.75 21.21
CA GLY A 100 25.15 23.67 21.11
C GLY A 100 26.36 23.01 20.45
N TRP A 101 26.68 23.46 19.23
CA TRP A 101 27.98 23.24 18.60
C TRP A 101 28.98 24.20 19.26
N SER A 102 30.12 23.68 19.69
CA SER A 102 31.32 24.48 19.98
C SER A 102 32.39 24.16 18.96
#